data_AF-X1VLK3-F1
#
_entry.id   AF-X1VLK3-F1
#
_cell.length_a   1.000
_cell.length_b   1.000
_cell.length_c   1.000
_cell.angle_alpha   90.00
_cell.angle_beta   90.00
_cell.angle_gamma   90.00
#
_symmetry.space_group_name_H-M   'P 1'
#
loop_
_entity.id
_entity.type
_entity.pdbx_description
1 polymer ?
#
loop_
_entity_poly.entity_id
_entity_poly.type
_entity_poly.pdbx_seq_one_letter_code
_entity_poly.pdbx_strand_id
1 'polypeptide(L)'
;ETLFGDASAIGQQMRMGSIIVRVIGVLESKEGMLGSPDDVILIPLTAMQQTVAQPRTAQGERVVSSIALTVSDEERADSVVAEITSLLRTRHQLGPAEDDDFRIMSMEEIASTVSEAIGTMTLLLGAIAAISLLVGGIGVMNIMLVSVLERTREIGIRKA
;
A
#
# COMPACT_ATOMS: atom_id res chain seq x y z
N GLU A 1 -17.42 18.19 -0.74
CA GLU A 1 -17.89 19.55 -0.40
C GLU A 1 -16.66 20.31 0.12
N THR A 2 -16.20 21.36 -0.56
CA THR A 2 -14.98 22.08 -0.17
C THR A 2 -15.26 22.95 1.06
N LEU A 3 -14.63 22.63 2.19
CA LEU A 3 -14.89 23.25 3.50
C LEU A 3 -14.77 24.79 3.51
N PHE A 4 -13.98 25.36 2.59
CA PHE A 4 -13.68 26.80 2.56
C PHE A 4 -13.74 27.43 1.14
N GLY A 5 -14.18 26.69 0.12
CA GLY A 5 -14.21 27.18 -1.27
C GLY A 5 -12.85 27.72 -1.74
N ASP A 6 -12.85 28.91 -2.34
CA ASP A 6 -11.64 29.63 -2.80
C ASP A 6 -11.00 30.52 -1.71
N ALA A 7 -11.60 30.59 -0.51
CA ALA A 7 -11.09 31.43 0.56
C ALA A 7 -9.94 30.74 1.32
N SER A 8 -9.00 31.54 1.83
CA SER A 8 -7.93 31.01 2.68
C SER A 8 -8.53 30.36 3.93
N ALA A 9 -8.24 29.08 4.14
CA ALA A 9 -8.69 28.33 5.30
C ALA A 9 -8.00 28.78 6.60
N ILE A 10 -6.82 29.39 6.53
CA ILE A 10 -6.02 29.76 7.70
C ILE A 10 -6.74 30.83 8.53
N GLY A 11 -6.83 30.61 9.84
CA GLY A 11 -7.49 31.52 10.78
C GLY A 11 -9.00 31.30 10.92
N GLN A 12 -9.61 30.55 10.01
CA GLN A 12 -11.04 30.23 10.09
C GLN A 12 -11.32 29.18 11.17
N GLN A 13 -12.55 29.17 11.66
CA GLN A 13 -13.04 28.18 12.61
C GLN A 13 -13.85 27.11 11.89
N MET A 14 -13.67 25.86 12.31
CA MET A 14 -14.39 24.72 11.80
C MET A 14 -14.94 23.90 12.97
N ARG A 15 -16.12 23.32 12.78
CA ARG A 15 -16.69 22.39 13.75
C ARG A 15 -16.24 20.97 13.41
N MET A 16 -15.55 20.33 14.35
CA MET A 16 -15.18 18.92 14.30
C MET A 16 -15.97 18.16 15.36
N GLY A 17 -17.04 17.48 14.98
CA GLY A 17 -17.96 16.86 15.94
C GLY A 17 -18.62 17.91 16.86
N SER A 18 -18.37 17.80 18.17
CA SER A 18 -18.89 18.73 19.19
C SER A 18 -17.95 19.89 19.54
N ILE A 19 -16.76 19.94 18.93
CA ILE A 19 -15.72 20.93 19.28
C ILE A 19 -15.46 21.89 18.12
N ILE A 20 -15.14 23.14 18.46
CA ILE A 20 -14.78 24.18 17.48
C ILE A 20 -13.26 24.29 17.49
N VAL A 21 -12.64 24.11 16.32
CA VAL A 21 -11.19 24.20 16.11
C VAL A 21 -10.86 25.36 15.19
N ARG A 22 -9.70 25.97 15.37
CA ARG A 22 -9.17 27.00 14.46
C ARG A 22 -8.12 26.37 13.54
N VAL A 23 -8.21 26.63 12.25
CA VAL A 23 -7.21 26.21 11.26
C VAL A 23 -5.97 27.09 11.42
N ILE A 24 -4.82 26.47 11.70
CA ILE A 24 -3.53 27.16 11.86
C ILE A 24 -2.61 26.99 10.63
N GLY A 25 -2.93 26.03 9.76
CA GLY A 25 -2.14 25.69 8.59
C GLY A 25 -2.87 24.67 7.70
N VAL A 26 -2.39 24.55 6.47
CA VAL A 26 -2.85 23.57 5.49
C VAL A 26 -1.61 22.84 4.98
N LEU A 27 -1.71 21.52 4.85
CA LEU A 27 -0.62 20.70 4.29
C LEU A 27 -0.68 20.70 2.77
N GLU A 28 0.48 20.51 2.14
CA GLU A 28 0.53 20.24 0.70
C GLU A 28 -0.11 18.88 0.41
N SER A 29 -0.89 18.80 -0.67
CA SER A 29 -1.49 17.54 -1.12
C SER A 29 -0.39 16.55 -1.51
N LYS A 30 -0.58 15.30 -1.11
CA LYS A 30 0.33 14.21 -1.48
C LYS A 30 -0.47 13.07 -2.05
N GLU A 31 -0.23 12.74 -3.31
CA GLU A 31 -0.80 11.54 -3.91
C GLU A 31 -0.24 10.28 -3.22
N GLY A 32 -1.15 9.48 -2.67
CA GLY A 32 -0.84 8.19 -2.05
C GLY A 32 -1.16 7.04 -2.99
N MET A 33 -0.34 5.99 -2.97
CA MET A 33 -0.51 4.80 -3.80
C MET A 33 -1.79 3.98 -3.47
N LEU A 34 -2.42 4.24 -2.31
CA LEU A 34 -3.63 3.57 -1.81
C LEU A 34 -4.84 4.52 -1.63
N GLY A 35 -4.84 5.67 -2.30
CA GLY A 35 -5.90 6.68 -2.22
C GLY A 35 -5.35 8.05 -1.88
N SER A 36 -6.18 9.09 -2.09
CA SER A 36 -5.86 10.46 -1.69
C SER A 36 -6.03 10.59 -0.16
N PRO A 37 -4.94 10.85 0.60
CA PRO A 37 -5.02 11.16 2.02
C PRO A 37 -5.33 12.65 2.24
N ASP A 38 -5.96 13.34 1.27
CA ASP A 38 -6.11 14.80 1.33
C ASP A 38 -7.24 15.25 2.27
N ASP A 39 -8.14 14.34 2.68
CA ASP A 39 -9.24 14.61 3.61
C ASP A 39 -8.86 14.27 5.07
N VAL A 40 -7.72 14.79 5.55
CA VAL A 40 -7.24 14.54 6.93
C VAL A 40 -7.13 15.84 7.73
N ILE A 41 -7.65 15.81 8.96
CA ILE A 41 -7.50 16.90 9.94
C ILE A 41 -6.47 16.47 10.98
N LEU A 42 -5.38 17.24 11.09
CA LEU A 42 -4.36 17.03 12.13
C LEU A 42 -4.58 17.99 13.30
N ILE A 43 -4.70 17.43 14.49
CA ILE A 43 -4.78 18.16 15.75
C ILE A 43 -3.75 17.61 16.74
N PRO A 44 -3.21 18.43 17.65
CA PRO A 44 -2.33 17.95 18.70
C PRO A 44 -3.01 16.84 19.52
N LEU A 45 -2.30 15.73 19.76
CA LEU A 45 -2.82 14.59 20.50
C LEU A 45 -3.36 15.01 21.88
N THR A 46 -2.67 15.93 22.56
CA THR A 46 -3.07 16.46 23.87
C THR A 46 -4.40 17.20 23.80
N ALA A 47 -4.64 18.01 22.76
CA ALA A 47 -5.89 18.73 22.55
C ALA A 47 -7.04 17.76 22.27
N MET A 48 -6.80 16.72 21.46
CA MET A 48 -7.79 15.68 21.21
C MET A 48 -8.15 14.92 22.49
N GLN A 49 -7.15 14.48 23.26
CA GLN A 49 -7.34 13.70 24.49
C GLN A 49 -8.02 14.48 25.63
N GLN A 50 -7.93 15.80 25.63
CA GLN A 50 -8.58 16.65 26.64
C GLN A 50 -10.01 17.03 26.25
N THR A 51 -10.29 17.18 24.96
CA THR A 51 -11.54 17.76 24.47
C THR A 51 -12.52 16.71 23.96
N VAL A 52 -12.02 15.54 23.55
CA VAL A 52 -12.83 14.41 23.05
C VAL A 52 -12.72 13.25 24.03
N ALA A 53 -13.86 12.72 24.46
CA ALA A 53 -13.90 11.52 25.29
C ALA A 53 -13.33 10.34 24.49
N GLN A 54 -12.10 9.93 24.81
CA GLN A 54 -11.49 8.76 24.21
C GLN A 54 -11.80 7.51 25.02
N PRO A 55 -11.95 6.35 24.35
CA PRO A 55 -11.93 5.06 25.03
C PRO A 55 -10.69 4.97 25.91
N ARG A 56 -10.87 4.49 27.13
CA ARG A 56 -9.78 4.16 28.03
C ARG A 56 -9.56 2.65 27.97
N THR A 57 -8.33 2.21 28.19
CA THR A 57 -8.08 0.78 28.41
C THR A 57 -8.86 0.29 29.62
N ALA A 58 -9.01 -1.03 29.80
CA ALA A 58 -9.59 -1.61 31.01
C ALA A 58 -8.86 -1.15 32.30
N GLN A 59 -7.63 -0.67 32.17
CA GLN A 59 -6.77 -0.16 33.24
C GLN A 59 -6.87 1.38 33.40
N GLY A 60 -7.71 2.05 32.63
CA GLY A 60 -7.98 3.49 32.73
C GLY A 60 -7.02 4.39 31.93
N GLU A 61 -6.10 3.81 31.17
CA GLU A 61 -5.07 4.53 30.42
C GLU A 61 -5.60 5.11 29.10
N ARG A 62 -4.91 6.11 28.56
CA ARG A 62 -5.27 6.73 27.27
C ARG A 62 -4.85 5.81 26.13
N VAL A 63 -5.78 5.47 25.25
CA VAL A 63 -5.52 4.63 24.08
C VAL A 63 -4.93 5.46 22.95
N VAL A 64 -3.89 4.93 22.28
CA VAL A 64 -3.32 5.49 21.06
C VAL A 64 -3.56 4.48 19.94
N SER A 65 -4.08 4.94 18.79
CA SER A 65 -4.41 4.07 17.65
C SER A 65 -3.19 3.70 16.80
N SER A 66 -2.19 4.58 16.71
CA SER A 66 -0.98 4.37 15.94
C SER A 66 0.14 5.26 16.46
N ILE A 67 1.37 4.73 16.41
CA ILE A 67 2.60 5.47 16.73
C ILE A 67 3.49 5.37 15.50
N ALA A 68 3.77 6.50 14.87
CA ALA A 68 4.74 6.58 13.79
C ALA A 68 6.14 6.76 14.38
N LEU A 69 7.06 5.89 14.00
CA LEU A 69 8.47 5.94 14.41
C LEU A 69 9.33 6.10 13.16
N THR A 70 10.41 6.86 13.29
CA THR A 70 11.41 7.02 12.23
C THR A 70 12.73 6.51 12.75
N VAL A 71 13.27 5.50 12.08
CA VAL A 71 14.60 4.96 12.38
C VAL A 71 15.62 5.70 11.52
N SER A 72 16.68 6.22 12.15
CA SER A 72 17.72 6.99 11.44
C SER A 72 18.69 6.11 10.65
N ASP A 73 18.83 4.85 11.06
CA ASP A 73 19.75 3.86 10.48
C ASP A 73 18.97 2.64 10.02
N GLU A 74 18.89 2.45 8.70
CA GLU A 74 18.11 1.40 8.05
C GLU A 74 18.63 0.00 8.41
N GLU A 75 19.94 -0.17 8.58
CA GLU A 75 20.56 -1.46 8.94
C GLU A 75 20.12 -1.95 10.34
N ARG A 76 19.61 -1.04 11.17
CA ARG A 76 19.13 -1.35 12.53
C ARG A 76 17.62 -1.48 12.59
N ALA A 77 16.88 -1.29 11.49
CA ALA A 77 15.43 -1.30 11.49
C ALA A 77 14.86 -2.59 12.09
N ASP A 78 15.36 -3.76 11.68
CA ASP A 78 14.92 -5.06 12.20
C ASP A 78 15.20 -5.23 13.70
N SER A 79 16.39 -4.81 14.16
CA SER A 79 16.75 -4.82 15.57
C SER A 79 15.82 -3.93 16.38
N VAL A 80 15.52 -2.73 15.86
CA VAL A 80 14.63 -1.76 16.50
C VAL A 80 13.21 -2.31 16.59
N VAL A 81 12.71 -2.97 15.53
CA VAL A 81 11.41 -3.64 15.56
C VAL A 81 11.38 -4.71 16.66
N ALA A 82 12.40 -5.58 16.74
CA ALA A 82 12.47 -6.61 17.76
C ALA A 82 12.52 -6.05 19.20
N GLU A 83 13.28 -4.97 19.41
CA GLU A 83 13.37 -4.28 20.69
C GLU A 83 12.04 -3.63 21.08
N ILE A 84 11.35 -2.99 20.14
CA ILE A 84 10.02 -2.39 20.36
C ILE A 84 9.01 -3.48 20.70
N THR A 85 9.01 -4.60 19.98
CA THR A 85 8.13 -5.75 20.29
C THR A 85 8.35 -6.23 21.71
N SER A 86 9.60 -6.45 22.12
CA SER A 86 9.93 -6.90 23.47
C SER A 86 9.50 -5.88 24.54
N LEU A 87 9.72 -4.59 24.28
CA LEU A 87 9.31 -3.50 25.17
C LEU A 87 7.79 -3.42 25.32
N LEU A 88 7.04 -3.53 24.22
CA LEU A 88 5.59 -3.48 24.23
C LEU A 88 4.99 -4.71 24.92
N ARG A 89 5.48 -5.93 24.64
CA ARG A 89 5.05 -7.14 25.37
C ARG A 89 5.28 -7.01 26.87
N THR A 90 6.42 -6.45 27.28
CA THR A 90 6.73 -6.20 28.69
C THR A 90 5.77 -5.17 29.31
N ARG A 91 5.50 -4.05 28.62
CA ARG A 91 4.58 -3.01 29.12
C ARG A 91 3.13 -3.48 29.19
N HIS A 92 2.71 -4.28 28.21
CA HIS A 92 1.36 -4.83 28.12
C HIS A 92 1.19 -6.09 28.98
N GLN A 93 2.27 -6.54 29.65
CA GLN A 93 2.28 -7.69 30.54
C GLN A 93 1.86 -9.01 29.84
N LEU A 94 2.20 -9.14 28.56
CA LEU A 94 1.85 -10.29 27.74
C LEU A 94 2.71 -11.50 28.12
N GLY A 95 2.07 -12.65 28.33
CA GLY A 95 2.76 -13.91 28.59
C GLY A 95 3.58 -14.39 27.37
N PRO A 96 4.51 -15.34 27.53
CA PRO A 96 5.32 -15.84 26.41
C PRO A 96 4.52 -16.61 25.34
N ALA A 97 3.35 -17.13 25.70
CA ALA A 97 2.43 -17.85 24.80
C ALA A 97 1.19 -17.02 24.42
N GLU A 98 1.16 -15.75 24.80
CA GLU A 98 0.06 -14.83 24.50
C GLU A 98 0.33 -14.11 23.17
N ASP A 99 -0.73 -13.94 22.39
CA ASP A 99 -0.68 -13.21 21.12
C ASP A 99 -0.45 -11.72 21.35
N ASP A 100 0.22 -11.06 20.41
CA ASP A 100 0.44 -9.61 20.47
C ASP A 100 -0.88 -8.86 20.25
N ASP A 101 -1.18 -7.90 21.12
CA ASP A 101 -2.31 -6.97 21.00
C ASP A 101 -1.97 -5.71 20.19
N PHE A 102 -0.74 -5.63 19.68
CA PHE A 102 -0.23 -4.56 18.83
C PHE A 102 0.30 -5.13 17.51
N ARG A 103 0.37 -4.27 16.50
CA ARG A 103 0.99 -4.61 15.21
C ARG A 103 2.03 -3.57 14.86
N ILE A 104 3.25 -4.04 14.61
CA ILE A 104 4.32 -3.22 14.05
C ILE A 104 4.32 -3.43 12.55
N MET A 105 4.37 -2.34 11.80
CA MET A 105 4.55 -2.38 10.34
C MET A 105 5.76 -1.54 9.99
N SER A 106 6.68 -2.09 9.22
CA SER A 106 7.68 -1.29 8.53
C SER A 106 7.18 -0.91 7.12
N MET A 107 7.60 0.26 6.64
CA MET A 107 7.31 0.66 5.25
C MET A 107 8.05 -0.25 4.26
N GLU A 108 9.19 -0.81 4.66
CA GLU A 108 9.94 -1.78 3.87
C GLU A 108 9.18 -3.10 3.69
N GLU A 109 8.56 -3.63 4.75
CA GLU A 109 7.74 -4.84 4.69
C GLU A 109 6.53 -4.65 3.75
N ILE A 110 5.91 -3.47 3.78
CA ILE A 110 4.83 -3.12 2.85
C ILE A 110 5.38 -3.09 1.41
N ALA A 111 6.53 -2.44 1.20
CA ALA A 111 7.14 -2.33 -0.13
C ALA A 111 7.58 -3.69 -0.69
N SER A 112 8.14 -4.56 0.14
CA SER A 112 8.57 -5.90 -0.25
C SER A 112 7.39 -6.79 -0.61
N THR A 113 6.32 -6.77 0.19
CA THR A 113 5.08 -7.50 -0.08
C THR A 113 4.44 -7.07 -1.40
N VAL A 114 4.40 -5.75 -1.68
CA VAL A 114 3.88 -5.22 -2.95
C VAL A 114 4.77 -5.64 -4.12
N SER A 115 6.09 -5.56 -3.94
CA SER A 115 7.05 -5.95 -4.98
C SER A 115 6.95 -7.43 -5.32
N GLU A 116 6.75 -8.30 -4.32
CA GLU A 116 6.53 -9.73 -4.50
C GLU A 116 5.22 -10.00 -5.27
N ALA A 117 4.12 -9.33 -4.90
CA ALA A 117 2.85 -9.44 -5.60
C ALA A 117 2.97 -9.00 -7.08
N ILE A 118 3.67 -7.90 -7.35
CA ILE A 118 3.94 -7.45 -8.73
C ILE A 118 4.81 -8.48 -9.48
N GLY A 119 5.83 -9.04 -8.83
CA GLY A 119 6.70 -10.06 -9.41
C GLY A 119 5.93 -11.32 -9.81
N THR A 120 5.05 -11.81 -8.94
CA THR A 120 4.21 -12.98 -9.23
C THR A 120 3.22 -12.73 -10.37
N MET A 121 2.58 -11.56 -10.41
CA MET A 121 1.73 -11.16 -11.55
C MET A 121 2.52 -11.06 -12.86
N THR A 122 3.71 -10.47 -12.82
CA THR A 122 4.58 -10.33 -14.00
C THR A 122 4.97 -11.69 -14.54
N LEU A 123 5.31 -12.65 -13.67
CA LEU A 123 5.65 -14.01 -14.07
C LEU A 123 4.45 -14.73 -14.71
N LEU A 124 3.25 -14.59 -14.14
CA LEU A 124 2.02 -15.14 -14.71
C LEU A 124 1.73 -14.57 -16.10
N LEU A 125 1.77 -13.24 -16.25
CA LEU A 125 1.54 -12.58 -17.54
C LEU A 125 2.61 -12.96 -18.57
N GLY A 126 3.87 -13.05 -18.15
CA GLY A 126 4.98 -13.50 -18.99
C GLY A 126 4.78 -14.93 -19.49
N ALA A 127 4.33 -15.85 -18.61
CA ALA A 127 4.01 -17.22 -18.99
C ALA A 127 2.86 -17.28 -20.01
N ILE A 128 1.79 -16.51 -19.79
CA ILE A 128 0.65 -16.42 -20.72
C ILE A 128 1.11 -15.87 -22.08
N ALA A 129 1.93 -14.82 -22.09
CA ALA A 129 2.49 -14.24 -23.30
C ALA A 129 3.37 -15.25 -24.05
N ALA A 130 4.23 -15.98 -23.35
CA ALA A 130 5.10 -17.00 -23.92
C ALA A 130 4.31 -18.15 -24.57
N ILE A 131 3.27 -18.66 -23.89
CA ILE A 131 2.37 -19.68 -24.44
C ILE A 131 1.65 -19.15 -25.68
N SER A 132 1.15 -17.92 -25.62
CA SER A 132 0.43 -17.29 -26.74
C SER A 132 1.32 -17.11 -27.97
N LEU A 133 2.58 -16.70 -27.76
CA LEU A 133 3.59 -16.59 -28.81
C LEU A 133 3.88 -17.96 -29.45
N LEU A 134 4.03 -19.00 -28.62
CA LEU A 134 4.31 -20.36 -29.09
C LEU A 134 3.16 -20.91 -29.93
N VAL A 135 1.91 -20.77 -29.46
CA VAL A 135 0.72 -21.21 -30.21
C VAL A 135 0.56 -20.43 -31.51
N GLY A 136 0.77 -19.11 -31.48
CA GLY A 136 0.79 -18.27 -32.68
C GLY A 136 1.85 -18.71 -33.69
N GLY A 137 3.05 -19.04 -33.21
CA GLY A 137 4.16 -19.54 -34.03
C GLY A 137 3.83 -20.88 -34.71
N ILE A 138 3.23 -21.83 -33.98
CA ILE A 138 2.77 -23.09 -34.56
C ILE A 138 1.69 -22.85 -35.62
N GLY A 139 0.76 -21.92 -35.37
CA GLY A 139 -0.28 -21.56 -36.33
C GLY A 139 0.28 -21.00 -37.64
N VAL A 140 1.23 -20.06 -37.55
CA VAL A 140 1.92 -19.50 -38.73
C VAL A 140 2.68 -20.59 -39.48
N MET A 141 3.40 -21.46 -38.76
CA MET A 141 4.11 -22.59 -39.38
C MET A 141 3.16 -23.51 -40.16
N ASN A 142 1.99 -23.81 -39.60
CA ASN A 142 1.02 -24.69 -40.24
C ASN A 142 0.43 -24.06 -41.52
N ILE A 143 0.04 -22.79 -41.46
CA ILE A 143 -0.44 -22.05 -42.64
C ILE A 143 0.66 -21.98 -43.71
N MET A 144 1.90 -21.69 -43.30
CA MET A 144 3.03 -21.63 -44.22
C MET A 144 3.32 -22.98 -44.89
N LEU A 145 3.24 -24.09 -44.15
CA LEU A 145 3.44 -25.43 -44.68
C LEU A 145 2.37 -25.78 -45.72
N VAL A 146 1.08 -25.56 -45.42
CA VAL A 146 -0.01 -25.80 -46.37
C VAL A 146 0.14 -24.94 -47.62
N SER A 147 0.46 -23.65 -47.47
CA SER A 147 0.65 -22.73 -48.60
C SER A 147 1.80 -23.16 -49.52
N VAL A 148 2.93 -23.61 -48.95
CA VAL A 148 4.05 -24.12 -49.76
C VAL A 148 3.68 -25.42 -50.46
N LEU A 149 2.97 -26.34 -49.79
CA LEU A 149 2.51 -27.57 -50.41
C LEU A 149 1.56 -27.31 -51.59
N GLU A 150 0.59 -26.40 -51.44
CA GLU A 150 -0.31 -25.99 -52.53
C GLU A 150 0.49 -25.44 -53.72
N ARG A 151 1.48 -24.60 -53.45
CA ARG A 151 2.30 -23.94 -54.48
C ARG A 151 3.34 -24.87 -55.10
N THR A 152 3.81 -25.92 -54.41
CA THR A 152 4.73 -26.91 -55.01
C THR A 152 4.09 -27.66 -56.16
N ARG A 153 2.78 -27.93 -56.10
CA ARG A 153 2.03 -28.48 -57.24
C ARG A 153 2.08 -27.53 -58.42
N GLU A 154 1.81 -26.24 -58.19
CA GLU A 154 1.85 -25.18 -59.22
C GLU A 154 3.26 -24.97 -59.81
N ILE A 155 4.31 -25.09 -59.00
CA ILE A 155 5.70 -25.01 -59.45
C ILE A 155 6.08 -26.24 -60.28
N GLY A 156 5.61 -27.43 -59.89
CA GLY A 156 5.85 -28.68 -60.62
C GLY A 156 5.29 -28.65 -62.04
N ILE A 157 4.07 -28.15 -62.22
CA ILE A 157 3.45 -27.98 -63.56
C ILE A 157 4.11 -26.88 -64.40
N ARG A 158 4.85 -25.93 -63.82
CA ARG A 158 5.62 -24.92 -64.58
C ARG A 158 7.04 -25.35 -64.92
N LYS A 159 7.55 -26.41 -64.28
CA LYS A 159 8.90 -26.95 -64.51
C LYS A 159 8.93 -28.12 -65.49
N ALA A 160 7.81 -28.83 -65.67
CA ALA A 160 7.62 -29.87 -66.68
C ALA A 160 7.27 -29.24 -68.03
#